data_AF-A0A645D8B0-F1
#
_entry.id   AF-A0A645D8B0-F1
#
_cell.length_a   1.000
_cell.length_b   1.000
_cell.length_c   1.000
_cell.angle_alpha   90.00
_cell.angle_beta   90.00
_cell.angle_gamma   90.00
#
_symmetry.space_group_name_H-M   'P 1'
#
loop_
_entity.id
_entity.type
_entity.pdbx_description
1 polymer ?
#
loop_
_entity_poly.entity_id
_entity_poly.type
_entity_poly.pdbx_seq_one_letter_code
_entity_poly.pdbx_strand_id
1 'polypeptide(L)'
;MMRKIVILSFVTLDGVMQAPGGKGEDPSGGFDYEGWAVPHFDETIFNEMDRQMFPPFDLLLGRKTYDIFAAYWPSHPEDGAGLNAAEPGIIGIRLSSSRETLYRKSGN
;
A
#
# COMPACT_ATOMS: atom_id res chain seq x y z
N MET A 1 17.81 -7.97 -16.91
CA MET A 1 17.40 -6.55 -16.79
C MET A 1 17.34 -6.17 -15.31
N MET A 2 17.76 -4.96 -14.95
CA MET A 2 17.69 -4.45 -13.58
C MET A 2 16.26 -3.98 -13.27
N ARG A 3 15.70 -4.41 -12.14
CA ARG A 3 14.37 -3.94 -11.67
C ARG A 3 14.50 -2.53 -11.09
N LYS A 4 13.50 -1.68 -11.33
CA LYS A 4 13.42 -0.33 -10.75
C LYS A 4 12.67 -0.39 -9.42
N ILE A 5 13.12 0.40 -8.46
CA ILE A 5 12.37 0.70 -7.23
C ILE A 5 11.64 2.01 -7.46
N VAL A 6 10.33 2.00 -7.28
CA VAL A 6 9.46 3.18 -7.39
C VAL A 6 8.88 3.46 -6.02
N ILE A 7 8.87 4.72 -5.61
CA ILE A 7 8.26 5.18 -4.37
C ILE A 7 6.96 5.89 -4.73
N LEU A 8 5.85 5.40 -4.20
CA LEU A 8 4.54 6.04 -4.28
C LEU A 8 4.09 6.34 -2.85
N SER A 9 3.88 7.61 -2.53
CA SER A 9 3.59 8.05 -1.16
C SER A 9 2.77 9.34 -1.14
N PHE A 10 1.89 9.47 -0.15
CA PHE A 10 1.30 10.74 0.25
C PHE A 10 2.20 11.40 1.29
N VAL A 11 2.50 12.69 1.09
CA VAL A 11 3.33 13.47 2.02
C VAL A 11 2.79 14.90 2.11
N THR A 12 2.69 15.44 3.32
CA THR A 12 2.37 16.85 3.54
C THR A 12 3.56 17.74 3.20
N LEU A 13 3.33 19.06 3.10
CA LEU A 13 4.39 20.02 2.80
C LEU A 13 5.51 20.03 3.86
N ASP A 14 5.16 19.77 5.11
CA ASP A 14 6.08 19.68 6.26
C ASP A 14 6.61 18.24 6.49
N GLY A 15 6.31 17.29 5.60
CA GLY A 15 6.96 15.98 5.56
C GLY A 15 6.26 14.86 6.33
N VAL A 16 4.99 15.02 6.69
CA VAL A 16 4.19 14.00 7.39
C VAL A 16 3.62 12.99 6.39
N MET A 17 3.77 11.70 6.70
CA MET A 17 3.21 10.56 5.94
C MET A 17 2.27 9.68 6.77
N GLN A 18 2.11 9.98 8.07
CA GLN A 18 1.32 9.18 8.99
C GLN A 18 -0.19 9.36 8.75
N ALA A 19 -0.93 8.25 8.81
CA ALA A 19 -2.40 8.20 8.73
C ALA A 19 -3.05 9.06 7.64
N PRO A 20 -2.68 8.95 6.34
CA PRO A 20 -3.29 9.73 5.26
C PRO A 20 -4.73 9.32 4.92
N GLY A 21 -5.09 8.05 5.06
CA GLY A 21 -6.29 7.43 4.51
C GLY A 21 -7.53 7.46 5.41
N GLY A 22 -7.38 7.49 6.74
CA GLY A 22 -8.56 7.60 7.60
C GLY A 22 -8.30 7.56 9.09
N LYS A 23 -9.35 7.84 9.86
CA LYS A 23 -9.33 7.76 11.32
C LYS A 23 -9.05 6.32 11.78
N GLY A 24 -8.13 6.16 12.73
CA GLY A 24 -7.72 4.87 13.28
C GLY A 24 -6.69 4.11 12.43
N GLU A 25 -6.18 4.70 11.34
CA GLU A 25 -5.15 4.08 10.50
C GLU A 25 -3.81 3.97 11.25
N ASP A 26 -3.39 5.04 11.93
CA ASP A 26 -2.19 5.05 12.77
C ASP A 26 -2.27 6.17 13.82
N PRO A 27 -2.88 5.92 14.99
CA PRO A 27 -2.98 6.90 16.07
C PRO A 27 -1.70 7.00 16.93
N SER A 28 -0.60 6.36 16.51
CA SER A 28 0.61 6.31 17.33
C SER A 28 1.18 7.70 17.60
N GLY A 29 1.76 7.89 18.80
CA GLY A 29 2.35 9.16 19.20
C GLY A 29 1.34 10.28 19.51
N GLY A 30 0.03 9.97 19.56
CA GLY A 30 -1.01 10.99 19.77
C GLY A 30 -1.22 11.87 18.54
N PHE A 31 -1.12 11.27 17.34
CA PHE A 31 -1.30 11.99 16.10
C PHE A 31 -2.79 12.27 15.82
N ASP A 32 -3.18 13.54 15.91
CA ASP A 32 -4.59 13.95 15.84
C ASP A 32 -5.09 14.27 14.42
N TYR A 33 -4.22 14.21 13.40
CA TYR A 33 -4.52 14.61 12.02
C TYR A 33 -4.73 13.41 11.08
N GLU A 34 -5.30 12.32 11.58
CA GLU A 34 -5.60 11.14 10.77
C GLU A 34 -6.60 11.45 9.63
N GLY A 35 -6.44 10.77 8.49
CA GLY A 35 -7.28 10.97 7.30
C GLY A 35 -7.02 12.27 6.54
N TRP A 36 -5.90 12.95 6.78
CA TRP A 36 -5.61 14.26 6.20
C TRP A 36 -5.59 14.27 4.67
N ALA A 37 -5.29 13.14 4.00
CA ALA A 37 -5.23 13.11 2.54
C ALA A 37 -6.61 12.98 1.89
N VAL A 38 -7.61 12.41 2.61
CA VAL A 38 -8.95 12.12 2.08
C VAL A 38 -9.63 13.32 1.42
N PRO A 39 -9.64 14.53 2.01
CA PRO A 39 -10.29 15.68 1.39
C PRO A 39 -9.58 16.21 0.13
N HIS A 40 -8.37 15.73 -0.15
CA HIS A 40 -7.52 16.18 -1.24
C HIS A 40 -7.45 15.20 -2.41
N PHE A 41 -8.12 14.05 -2.32
CA PHE A 41 -8.20 13.10 -3.43
C PHE A 41 -8.97 13.70 -4.61
N ASP A 42 -8.31 13.75 -5.76
CA ASP A 42 -8.89 14.20 -7.02
C ASP A 42 -8.54 13.23 -8.16
N GLU A 43 -9.08 13.49 -9.35
CA GLU A 43 -8.87 12.66 -10.54
C GLU A 43 -7.37 12.53 -10.91
N THR A 44 -6.55 13.55 -10.63
CA THR A 44 -5.11 13.51 -10.92
C THR A 44 -4.42 12.47 -10.04
N ILE A 45 -4.73 12.48 -8.75
CA ILE A 45 -4.19 11.51 -7.78
C ILE A 45 -4.64 10.09 -8.14
N PHE A 46 -5.92 9.89 -8.46
CA PHE A 46 -6.44 8.58 -8.86
C PHE A 46 -5.75 8.06 -10.12
N ASN A 47 -5.62 8.89 -11.15
CA ASN A 47 -4.97 8.50 -12.40
C ASN A 47 -3.50 8.10 -12.21
N GLU A 48 -2.75 8.78 -11.33
CA GLU A 48 -1.36 8.38 -11.06
C GLU A 48 -1.27 7.12 -10.21
N MET A 49 -2.16 6.92 -9.22
CA MET A 49 -2.22 5.66 -8.49
C MET A 49 -2.49 4.49 -9.43
N ASP A 50 -3.51 4.60 -10.29
CA ASP A 50 -3.83 3.59 -11.28
C ASP A 50 -2.65 3.35 -12.22
N ARG A 51 -1.99 4.40 -12.73
CA ARG A 51 -0.84 4.24 -13.62
C ARG A 51 0.33 3.51 -12.97
N GLN A 52 0.61 3.76 -11.69
CA GLN A 52 1.72 3.10 -10.98
C GLN A 52 1.38 1.69 -10.52
N MET A 53 0.12 1.42 -10.20
CA MET A 53 -0.33 0.18 -9.56
C MET A 53 -0.98 -0.80 -10.53
N PHE A 54 -1.37 -0.37 -11.73
CA PHE A 54 -1.93 -1.26 -12.76
C PHE A 54 -0.92 -2.29 -13.31
N PRO A 55 0.33 -1.92 -13.66
CA PRO A 55 1.31 -2.91 -14.13
C PRO A 55 1.74 -3.85 -12.98
N PRO A 56 2.10 -5.12 -13.24
CA PRO A 56 2.54 -6.03 -12.18
C PRO A 56 3.69 -5.47 -11.32
N PHE A 57 3.50 -5.47 -9.99
CA PHE A 57 4.46 -4.92 -9.03
C PHE A 57 4.65 -5.83 -7.82
N ASP A 58 5.78 -5.65 -7.12
CA ASP A 58 6.02 -6.23 -5.80
C ASP A 58 6.05 -5.07 -4.78
N LEU A 59 5.44 -5.27 -3.62
CA LEU A 59 5.44 -4.28 -2.53
C LEU A 59 6.58 -4.52 -1.54
N LEU A 60 7.33 -3.46 -1.26
CA LEU A 60 8.28 -3.41 -0.16
C LEU A 60 7.73 -2.46 0.92
N LEU A 61 7.24 -3.03 2.02
CA LEU A 61 6.64 -2.27 3.12
C LEU A 61 7.45 -2.43 4.40
N GLY A 62 7.51 -1.35 5.18
CA GLY A 62 7.93 -1.45 6.58
C GLY A 62 6.90 -2.22 7.41
N ARG A 63 7.31 -2.73 8.58
CA ARG A 63 6.47 -3.56 9.45
C ARG A 63 5.12 -2.92 9.79
N LYS A 64 5.11 -1.65 10.19
CA LYS A 64 3.88 -0.95 10.57
C LYS A 64 2.90 -0.84 9.40
N THR A 65 3.37 -0.36 8.25
CA THR A 65 2.55 -0.24 7.04
C THR A 65 2.04 -1.61 6.58
N TYR A 66 2.86 -2.66 6.70
CA TYR A 66 2.44 -4.04 6.44
C TYR A 66 1.25 -4.43 7.33
N ASP A 67 1.34 -4.20 8.64
CA ASP A 67 0.29 -4.60 9.59
C ASP A 67 -1.04 -3.84 9.30
N ILE A 68 -0.96 -2.55 8.95
CA ILE A 68 -2.12 -1.74 8.54
C ILE A 68 -2.76 -2.31 7.25
N PHE A 69 -1.96 -2.55 6.22
CA PHE A 69 -2.45 -3.07 4.94
C PHE A 69 -3.06 -4.47 5.08
N ALA A 70 -2.37 -5.36 5.79
CA ALA A 70 -2.83 -6.73 5.99
C ALA A 70 -4.13 -6.81 6.80
N ALA A 71 -4.39 -5.87 7.70
CA ALA A 71 -5.65 -5.79 8.44
C ALA A 71 -6.81 -5.24 7.59
N TYR A 72 -6.53 -4.32 6.67
CA TYR A 72 -7.55 -3.63 5.88
C TYR A 72 -8.02 -4.45 4.67
N TRP A 73 -7.11 -4.90 3.81
CA TRP A 73 -7.47 -5.42 2.48
C TRP A 73 -8.25 -6.75 2.43
N PRO A 74 -8.13 -7.71 3.37
CA PRO A 74 -8.90 -8.96 3.32
C PRO A 74 -10.42 -8.78 3.37
N SER A 75 -10.91 -7.64 3.86
CA SER A 75 -12.34 -7.34 4.01
C SER A 75 -12.87 -6.28 3.05
N HIS A 76 -12.03 -5.73 2.16
CA HIS A 76 -12.44 -4.65 1.25
C HIS A 76 -12.84 -5.18 -0.13
N PRO A 77 -13.98 -4.73 -0.68
CA PRO A 77 -14.44 -5.14 -2.01
C PRO A 77 -13.43 -4.75 -3.12
N GLU A 78 -13.54 -5.42 -4.27
CA GLU A 78 -12.58 -5.34 -5.41
C GLU A 78 -12.53 -3.96 -6.11
N ASP A 79 -13.32 -3.00 -5.66
CA ASP A 79 -13.47 -1.64 -6.19
C ASP A 79 -12.34 -0.67 -5.79
N GLY A 80 -11.35 -1.12 -5.01
CA GLY A 80 -10.18 -0.32 -4.61
C GLY A 80 -8.99 -0.39 -5.58
N ALA A 81 -8.69 0.73 -6.27
CA ALA A 81 -7.41 1.12 -6.90
C ALA A 81 -6.53 0.00 -7.52
N GLY A 82 -7.13 -1.04 -8.11
CA GLY A 82 -6.41 -2.14 -8.75
C GLY A 82 -5.58 -3.04 -7.81
N LEU A 83 -5.64 -2.86 -6.49
CA LEU A 83 -4.86 -3.68 -5.54
C LEU A 83 -5.28 -5.16 -5.54
N ASN A 84 -6.51 -5.44 -5.96
CA ASN A 84 -7.08 -6.77 -6.12
C ASN A 84 -7.13 -7.25 -7.60
N ALA A 85 -6.82 -6.40 -8.58
CA ALA A 85 -7.03 -6.68 -10.02
C ALA A 85 -5.98 -7.64 -10.65
N ALA A 86 -5.25 -8.40 -9.82
CA ALA A 86 -4.36 -9.45 -10.29
C ALA A 86 -5.15 -10.75 -10.49
N GLU A 87 -4.89 -11.45 -11.60
CA GLU A 87 -5.51 -12.73 -12.00
C GLU A 87 -5.85 -13.67 -10.82
N PRO A 88 -7.05 -14.28 -10.82
CA PRO A 88 -7.50 -15.18 -9.76
C PRO A 88 -6.64 -16.45 -9.74
N GLY A 89 -5.56 -16.41 -8.97
CA GLY A 89 -4.59 -17.50 -8.87
C GLY A 89 -3.20 -17.08 -8.37
N ILE A 90 -2.85 -15.80 -8.40
CA ILE A 90 -1.58 -15.30 -7.86
C ILE A 90 -1.80 -13.99 -7.09
N ILE A 91 -2.23 -14.12 -5.83
CA ILE A 91 -1.88 -13.14 -4.80
C ILE A 91 -0.67 -13.71 -4.05
N GLY A 92 0.50 -13.49 -4.64
CA GLY A 92 1.73 -13.49 -3.88
C GLY A 92 2.05 -12.06 -3.54
N ILE A 93 1.40 -11.45 -2.53
CA ILE A 93 1.95 -10.22 -1.98
C ILE A 93 3.26 -10.62 -1.32
N ARG A 94 4.37 -10.47 -2.05
CA ARG A 94 5.70 -10.72 -1.51
C ARG A 94 6.12 -9.51 -0.71
N LEU A 95 5.39 -9.30 0.38
CA LEU A 95 5.72 -8.31 1.39
C LEU A 95 6.92 -8.83 2.15
N SER A 96 8.13 -8.48 1.70
CA SER A 96 9.30 -8.69 2.54
C SER A 96 9.38 -7.53 3.53
N SER A 97 8.86 -7.72 4.75
CA SER A 97 9.32 -6.92 5.88
C SER A 97 10.84 -7.14 5.99
N SER A 98 11.62 -6.07 6.13
CA SER A 98 13.08 -6.14 6.29
C SER A 98 13.48 -6.68 7.67
N ARG A 99 13.19 -7.97 7.86
CA ARG A 99 13.88 -8.98 8.67
C ARG A 99 13.31 -10.32 8.21
N GLU A 100 13.95 -10.87 7.18
CA GLU A 100 13.79 -12.22 6.61
C GLU A 100 12.39 -12.85 6.61
N THR A 101 11.75 -12.98 5.45
CA THR A 101 11.08 -14.25 5.08
C THR A 101 10.97 -14.37 3.55
N LEU A 102 11.83 -15.20 2.95
CA LEU A 102 11.66 -15.67 1.58
C LEU A 102 10.84 -16.98 1.65
N TYR A 103 9.52 -16.93 1.42
CA TYR A 103 8.76 -18.16 1.23
C TYR A 103 8.69 -18.48 -0.27
N ARG A 104 9.30 -19.60 -0.69
CA ARG A 104 9.14 -20.21 -2.02
C ARG A 104 8.44 -21.54 -1.78
N LYS A 105 7.14 -21.64 -2.11
CA LYS A 105 6.49 -22.95 -2.16
C LYS A 105 6.97 -23.66 -3.41
N SER A 106 7.94 -24.56 -3.25
CA SER A 106 8.20 -25.61 -4.23
C SER A 106 7.02 -26.57 -4.24
N GLY A 107 6.50 -26.92 -5.42
CA GLY A 107 5.52 -27.99 -5.51
C GLY A 107 4.89 -28.13 -6.88
N ASN A 108 5.56 -28.96 -7.70
CA ASN A 108 5.10 -29.76 -8.85
C ASN A 108 4.40 -29.04 -10.02
#